data_AF-A0A445BPJ8-F1
#
_entry.id   AF-A0A445BPJ8-F1
#
_cell.length_a   1.000
_cell.length_b   1.000
_cell.length_c   1.000
_cell.angle_alpha   90.00
_cell.angle_beta   90.00
_cell.angle_gamma   90.00
#
_symmetry.space_group_name_H-M   'P 1'
#
loop_
_entity.id
_entity.type
_entity.pdbx_description
1 polymer ?
#
loop_
_entity_poly.entity_id
_entity_poly.type
_entity_poly.pdbx_seq_one_letter_code
_entity_poly.pdbx_strand_id
1 'polypeptide(L)'
;MIPVSVKWQKELFKDVEIDTTQPPYVFKCQLYDLTGVPPERQKIMVKGGLLKDDADWSTLGVKEGQKLMMMGTADEIIKSPEKGTVFVEDLPEEEQVVAVGHTAGLFNLGNTCYMNSTLQCLHSVPELKSALIQYSHSGRNNDVDQSSHLLTVATRDLFNELDKSVKPVAPMQFWMLLRKKYPQFGQLHNGVFMQQDAEECWTQLLYTLSQSLRSNGSR
;
A
#
# COMPACT_ATOMS: atom_id res chain seq x y z
N MET A 1 50.59 -19.78 -27.75
CA MET A 1 49.43 -20.27 -26.99
C MET A 1 49.93 -21.27 -25.97
N ILE A 2 49.47 -21.19 -24.73
CA ILE A 2 49.90 -22.06 -23.63
C ILE A 2 48.68 -22.84 -23.15
N PRO A 3 48.61 -24.17 -23.32
CA PRO A 3 47.48 -24.95 -22.81
C PRO A 3 47.54 -25.03 -21.28
N VAL A 4 46.40 -24.77 -20.63
CA VAL A 4 46.23 -24.83 -19.18
C VAL A 4 44.97 -25.62 -18.82
N SER A 5 44.89 -26.10 -17.59
CA SER A 5 43.68 -26.74 -17.06
C SER A 5 42.95 -25.80 -16.11
N VAL A 6 41.68 -25.48 -16.38
CA VAL A 6 40.87 -24.61 -15.52
C VAL A 6 39.88 -25.46 -14.74
N LYS A 7 39.95 -25.40 -13.41
CA LYS A 7 38.96 -26.02 -12.52
C LYS A 7 37.95 -24.97 -12.08
N TRP A 8 36.68 -25.20 -12.39
CA TRP A 8 35.55 -24.40 -11.94
C TRP A 8 34.55 -25.31 -11.22
N GLN A 9 34.28 -25.02 -9.95
CA GLN A 9 33.48 -25.89 -9.06
C GLN A 9 33.95 -27.37 -9.08
N LYS A 10 33.11 -28.28 -9.59
CA LYS A 10 33.39 -29.72 -9.74
C LYS A 10 33.91 -30.09 -11.13
N GLU A 11 33.84 -29.17 -12.09
CA GLU A 11 34.25 -29.38 -13.48
C GLU A 11 35.72 -29.00 -13.69
N LEU A 12 36.37 -29.73 -14.59
CA LEU A 12 37.76 -29.53 -14.96
C LEU A 12 37.87 -29.45 -16.49
N PHE A 13 38.07 -28.24 -16.98
CA PHE A 13 38.35 -27.96 -18.38
C PHE A 13 39.84 -28.20 -18.62
N LYS A 14 40.17 -29.23 -19.40
CA LYS A 14 41.55 -29.52 -19.82
C LYS A 14 41.82 -28.79 -21.14
N ASP A 15 43.08 -28.45 -21.36
CA ASP A 15 43.57 -27.88 -22.63
C ASP A 15 42.93 -26.55 -23.06
N VAL A 16 42.67 -25.66 -22.10
CA VAL A 16 42.26 -24.28 -22.41
C VAL A 16 43.49 -23.50 -22.84
N GLU A 17 43.50 -22.99 -24.05
CA GLU A 17 44.65 -22.25 -24.60
C GLU A 17 44.67 -20.80 -24.15
N ILE A 18 45.76 -20.38 -23.49
CA ILE A 18 46.02 -18.96 -23.20
C ILE A 18 46.84 -18.36 -24.34
N ASP A 19 46.32 -17.32 -24.97
CA ASP A 19 47.08 -16.48 -25.89
C ASP A 19 47.78 -15.34 -25.14
N THR A 20 49.10 -15.45 -24.98
CA THR A 20 49.92 -14.45 -24.29
C THR A 20 50.12 -13.15 -25.09
N THR A 21 49.67 -13.11 -26.34
CA THR A 21 49.68 -11.88 -27.17
C THR A 21 48.46 -10.99 -26.93
N GLN A 22 47.43 -11.53 -26.27
CA GLN A 22 46.16 -10.86 -26.02
C GLN A 22 45.98 -10.57 -24.52
N PRO A 23 45.18 -9.55 -24.15
CA PRO A 23 44.97 -9.22 -22.75
C PRO A 23 44.23 -10.35 -21.99
N PRO A 24 44.46 -10.51 -20.68
CA PRO A 24 43.75 -11.46 -19.81
C PRO A 24 42.23 -11.44 -19.91
N TYR A 25 41.65 -10.32 -20.31
CA TYR A 25 40.22 -10.18 -20.58
C TYR A 25 39.70 -11.16 -21.64
N VAL A 26 40.46 -11.43 -22.70
CA VAL A 26 40.05 -12.37 -23.78
C VAL A 26 39.96 -13.80 -23.22
N PHE A 27 40.89 -14.18 -22.36
CA PHE A 27 40.85 -15.47 -21.66
C PHE A 27 39.63 -15.59 -20.75
N LYS A 28 39.21 -14.50 -20.09
CA LYS A 28 37.96 -14.48 -19.32
C LYS A 28 36.72 -14.64 -20.21
N CYS A 29 36.71 -14.04 -21.40
CA CYS A 29 35.61 -14.22 -22.36
C CYS A 29 35.51 -15.68 -22.83
N GLN A 30 36.64 -16.32 -23.14
CA GLN A 30 36.67 -17.74 -23.49
C GLN A 30 36.15 -18.64 -22.35
N LEU A 31 36.44 -18.28 -21.10
CA LEU A 31 35.88 -18.97 -19.93
C LEU A 31 34.39 -18.67 -19.72
N TYR A 32 33.89 -17.52 -20.16
CA TYR A 32 32.45 -17.23 -20.14
C TYR A 32 31.71 -18.16 -21.10
N ASP A 33 32.23 -18.39 -22.31
CA ASP A 33 31.63 -19.32 -23.28
C ASP A 33 31.57 -20.76 -22.74
N LEU A 34 32.52 -21.16 -21.89
CA LEU A 34 32.58 -22.50 -21.30
C LEU A 34 31.78 -22.65 -19.99
N THR A 35 31.67 -21.60 -19.18
CA THR A 35 31.13 -21.68 -17.81
C THR A 35 29.84 -20.88 -17.59
N GLY A 36 29.50 -19.98 -18.51
CA GLY A 36 28.39 -19.03 -18.36
C GLY A 36 28.61 -17.95 -17.30
N VAL A 37 29.78 -17.89 -16.65
CA VAL A 37 30.09 -16.88 -15.62
C VAL A 37 30.62 -15.60 -16.29
N PRO A 38 29.98 -14.43 -16.15
CA PRO A 38 30.43 -13.20 -16.80
C PRO A 38 31.87 -12.82 -16.42
N PRO A 39 32.71 -12.31 -17.34
CA PRO A 39 34.13 -11.97 -17.11
C PRO A 39 34.40 -11.14 -15.83
N GLU A 40 33.50 -10.22 -15.48
CA GLU A 40 33.58 -9.38 -14.28
C GLU A 40 33.47 -10.16 -12.96
N ARG A 41 32.80 -11.31 -12.98
CA ARG A 41 32.57 -12.18 -11.83
C ARG A 41 33.54 -13.36 -11.78
N GLN A 42 34.44 -13.48 -12.75
CA GLN A 42 35.46 -14.53 -12.78
C GLN A 42 36.67 -14.14 -11.92
N LYS A 43 36.78 -14.77 -10.75
CA LYS A 43 37.98 -14.72 -9.92
C LYS A 43 38.87 -15.90 -10.27
N ILE A 44 39.85 -15.66 -11.14
CA ILE A 44 40.83 -16.65 -11.58
C ILE A 44 42.07 -16.51 -10.71
N MET A 45 42.40 -17.56 -9.95
CA MET A 45 43.61 -17.60 -9.14
C MET A 45 44.78 -18.16 -9.95
N VAL A 46 45.84 -17.36 -10.05
CA VAL A 46 47.14 -17.72 -10.64
C VAL A 46 48.20 -17.80 -9.53
N LYS A 47 49.32 -18.50 -9.77
CA LYS A 47 50.42 -18.60 -8.79
C LYS A 47 51.04 -17.21 -8.59
N GLY A 48 50.61 -16.50 -7.54
CA GLY A 48 51.07 -15.14 -7.22
C GLY A 48 49.94 -14.11 -7.07
N GLY A 49 48.68 -14.46 -7.33
CA GLY A 49 47.56 -13.55 -7.07
C GLY A 49 46.32 -13.82 -7.91
N LEU A 50 45.46 -12.80 -8.00
CA LEU A 50 44.25 -12.82 -8.81
C LEU A 50 44.54 -12.21 -10.19
N LEU A 51 44.06 -12.86 -11.24
CA LEU A 51 44.21 -12.38 -12.62
C LEU A 51 43.37 -11.10 -12.82
N LYS A 52 44.04 -9.94 -12.90
CA LYS A 52 43.44 -8.66 -13.28
C LYS A 52 43.31 -8.57 -14.80
N ASP A 53 42.37 -7.75 -15.27
CA ASP A 53 42.06 -7.62 -16.70
C ASP A 53 43.23 -7.06 -17.53
N ASP A 54 44.06 -6.22 -16.91
CA ASP A 54 45.23 -5.56 -17.51
C ASP A 54 46.58 -6.17 -17.09
N ALA A 55 46.59 -7.41 -16.59
CA ALA A 55 47.83 -8.03 -16.10
C ALA A 55 48.73 -8.53 -17.24
N ASP A 56 50.04 -8.32 -17.11
CA ASP A 56 51.03 -8.85 -18.05
C ASP A 56 51.29 -10.34 -17.82
N TRP A 57 51.00 -11.17 -18.82
CA TRP A 57 51.22 -12.63 -18.76
C TRP A 57 52.67 -13.03 -18.44
N SER A 58 53.65 -12.21 -18.82
CA SER A 58 55.08 -12.40 -18.55
C SER A 58 55.41 -12.33 -17.06
N THR A 59 54.69 -11.51 -16.30
CA THR A 59 54.86 -11.38 -14.84
C THR A 59 54.18 -12.49 -14.05
N LEU A 60 53.16 -13.13 -14.65
CA LEU A 60 52.35 -14.17 -14.02
C LEU A 60 52.96 -15.58 -14.14
N GLY A 61 53.98 -15.76 -14.98
CA GLY A 61 54.78 -16.98 -15.05
C GLY A 61 53.96 -18.26 -15.32
N VAL A 62 52.96 -18.16 -16.19
CA VAL A 62 52.06 -19.28 -16.51
C VAL A 62 52.83 -20.37 -17.25
N LYS A 63 52.80 -21.60 -16.73
CA LYS A 63 53.44 -22.78 -17.34
C LYS A 63 52.43 -23.64 -18.08
N GLU A 64 52.92 -24.36 -19.08
CA GLU A 64 52.16 -25.36 -19.81
C GLU A 64 51.61 -26.44 -18.85
N GLY A 65 50.32 -26.76 -18.97
CA GLY A 65 49.61 -27.71 -18.11
C GLY A 65 49.30 -27.20 -16.71
N GLN A 66 49.49 -25.90 -16.42
CA GLN A 66 49.20 -25.35 -15.11
C GLN A 66 47.70 -25.42 -14.80
N LYS A 67 47.38 -25.83 -13.57
CA LYS A 67 46.01 -25.85 -13.07
C LYS A 67 45.63 -24.50 -12.50
N LEU A 68 44.68 -23.81 -13.13
CA LEU A 68 44.07 -22.57 -12.66
C LEU A 68 42.75 -22.86 -11.96
N MET A 69 42.48 -22.14 -10.88
CA MET A 69 41.23 -22.26 -10.12
C MET A 69 40.37 -21.05 -10.44
N MET A 70 39.21 -21.29 -11.07
CA MET A 70 38.22 -20.26 -11.35
C MET A 70 37.10 -20.33 -10.31
N MET A 71 36.77 -19.19 -9.72
CA MET A 71 35.63 -19.01 -8.82
C MET A 71 34.71 -17.94 -9.39
N GLY A 72 33.42 -18.26 -9.46
CA GLY A 72 32.38 -17.36 -9.92
C GLY A 72 31.07 -18.13 -10.06
N THR A 73 29.95 -17.45 -9.87
CA THR A 73 28.61 -18.04 -9.93
C THR A 73 27.94 -17.62 -11.23
N ALA A 74 27.34 -18.58 -11.93
CA ALA A 74 26.65 -18.36 -13.21
C ALA A 74 25.23 -17.80 -13.06
N ASP A 75 24.75 -17.57 -11.83
CA ASP A 75 23.37 -17.19 -11.58
C ASP A 75 23.00 -15.85 -12.22
N GLU A 76 21.93 -15.89 -13.01
CA GLU A 76 21.22 -14.72 -13.52
C GLU A 76 20.84 -13.80 -12.37
N ILE A 77 20.98 -12.51 -12.62
CA ILE A 77 20.57 -11.47 -11.70
C ILE A 77 19.05 -11.54 -11.62
N ILE A 78 18.50 -12.25 -10.62
CA ILE A 78 17.20 -11.86 -10.08
C ILE A 78 17.46 -10.48 -9.49
N LYS A 79 17.20 -9.43 -10.27
CA LYS A 79 17.19 -8.07 -9.78
C LYS A 79 16.23 -8.10 -8.61
N SER A 80 16.76 -7.96 -7.40
CA SER A 80 15.93 -7.71 -6.23
C SER A 80 14.97 -6.59 -6.61
N PRO A 81 13.65 -6.75 -6.38
CA PRO A 81 12.70 -5.70 -6.71
C PRO A 81 13.21 -4.37 -6.14
N GLU A 82 13.49 -3.40 -7.02
CA GLU A 82 14.12 -2.11 -6.66
C GLU A 82 13.27 -1.29 -5.69
N LYS A 83 12.01 -1.69 -5.50
CA LYS A 83 11.16 -1.21 -4.43
C LYS A 83 11.27 -2.19 -3.27
N GLY A 84 12.06 -1.81 -2.25
CA GLY A 84 11.94 -2.43 -0.92
C GLY A 84 10.48 -2.46 -0.50
N THR A 85 10.11 -3.44 0.32
CA THR A 85 8.74 -3.56 0.86
C THR A 85 8.34 -2.22 1.49
N VAL A 86 7.50 -1.46 0.80
CA VAL A 86 6.93 -0.22 1.32
C VAL A 86 5.84 -0.66 2.30
N PHE A 87 6.06 -0.36 3.57
CA PHE A 87 5.04 -0.58 4.60
C PHE A 87 3.88 0.37 4.34
N VAL A 88 2.65 -0.05 4.64
CA VAL A 88 1.46 0.77 4.39
C VAL A 88 1.54 2.08 5.19
N GLU A 89 2.21 2.05 6.32
CA GLU A 89 2.50 3.18 7.19
C GLU A 89 3.43 4.24 6.57
N ASP A 90 4.24 3.87 5.57
CA ASP A 90 5.15 4.78 4.85
C ASP A 90 4.51 5.44 3.62
N LEU A 91 3.30 5.00 3.23
CA LEU A 91 2.52 5.67 2.18
C LEU A 91 1.97 7.00 2.70
N PRO A 92 1.84 8.03 1.85
CA PRO A 92 1.09 9.23 2.21
C PRO A 92 -0.32 8.84 2.69
N GLU A 93 -0.83 9.51 3.74
CA GLU A 93 -2.12 9.18 4.40
C GLU A 93 -3.26 8.92 3.41
N GLU A 94 -3.26 9.64 2.29
CA GLU A 94 -4.26 9.58 1.21
C GLU A 94 -4.24 8.24 0.45
N GLU A 95 -3.08 7.61 0.30
CA GLU A 95 -2.92 6.31 -0.37
C GLU A 95 -3.11 5.12 0.60
N GLN A 96 -3.03 5.36 1.91
CA GLN A 96 -3.33 4.35 2.94
C GLN A 96 -4.80 3.92 2.92
N VAL A 97 -5.72 4.84 2.59
CA VAL A 97 -7.17 4.58 2.57
C VAL A 97 -7.55 3.51 1.54
N VAL A 98 -6.93 3.58 0.36
CA VAL A 98 -7.18 2.64 -0.74
C VAL A 98 -6.65 1.25 -0.40
N ALA A 99 -5.58 1.18 0.39
CA ALA A 99 -4.92 -0.07 0.74
C ALA A 99 -5.59 -0.83 1.90
N VAL A 100 -6.22 -0.13 2.86
CA VAL A 100 -6.71 -0.75 4.11
C VAL A 100 -8.24 -0.86 4.19
N GLY A 101 -9.00 -0.12 3.37
CA GLY A 101 -10.46 -0.23 3.35
C GLY A 101 -11.16 0.23 4.63
N HIS A 102 -10.46 0.96 5.51
CA HIS A 102 -11.05 1.54 6.71
C HIS A 102 -11.65 2.92 6.42
N THR A 103 -12.87 3.16 6.88
CA THR A 103 -13.55 4.45 6.85
C THR A 103 -13.04 5.32 8.01
N ALA A 104 -13.05 6.65 7.86
CA ALA A 104 -12.66 7.54 8.94
C ALA A 104 -13.49 7.34 10.22
N GLY A 105 -12.86 7.56 11.37
CA GLY A 105 -13.55 7.60 12.66
C GLY A 105 -14.37 8.88 12.86
N LEU A 106 -15.13 8.95 13.95
CA LEU A 106 -15.84 10.16 14.38
C LEU A 106 -15.31 10.68 15.71
N PHE A 107 -15.05 11.98 15.81
CA PHE A 107 -14.71 12.61 17.09
C PHE A 107 -15.88 12.51 18.07
N ASN A 108 -15.55 12.21 19.33
CA ASN A 108 -16.52 12.26 20.43
C ASN A 108 -16.67 13.72 20.89
N LEU A 109 -17.90 14.24 20.90
CA LEU A 109 -18.21 15.62 21.25
C LEU A 109 -18.75 15.75 22.69
N GLY A 110 -18.45 14.75 23.54
CA GLY A 110 -18.91 14.66 24.92
C GLY A 110 -20.14 13.77 25.03
N ASN A 111 -19.95 12.55 25.54
CA ASN A 111 -21.00 11.54 25.68
C ASN A 111 -21.75 11.21 24.36
N THR A 112 -21.17 11.47 23.20
CA THR A 112 -21.80 11.23 21.88
C THR A 112 -21.40 9.90 21.24
N CYS A 113 -20.81 8.97 22.01
CA CYS A 113 -20.39 7.66 21.49
C CYS A 113 -21.57 6.85 20.94
N TYR A 114 -22.76 6.96 21.54
CA TYR A 114 -24.00 6.34 21.08
C TYR A 114 -24.38 6.79 19.65
N MET A 115 -24.18 8.08 19.35
CA MET A 115 -24.46 8.67 18.05
C MET A 115 -23.39 8.23 17.03
N ASN A 116 -22.13 8.24 17.45
CA ASN A 116 -21.01 7.85 16.60
C ASN A 116 -21.13 6.38 16.16
N SER A 117 -21.47 5.47 17.08
CA SER A 117 -21.67 4.05 16.74
C SER A 117 -22.87 3.85 15.81
N THR A 118 -24.01 4.50 16.07
CA THR A 118 -25.19 4.46 15.20
C THR A 118 -24.87 4.94 13.78
N LEU A 119 -24.16 6.06 13.64
CA LEU A 119 -23.76 6.60 12.33
C LEU A 119 -22.82 5.67 11.57
N GLN A 120 -21.81 5.10 12.24
CA GLN A 120 -20.85 4.18 11.63
C GLN A 120 -21.53 2.88 11.16
N CYS A 121 -22.47 2.35 11.95
CA CYS A 121 -23.28 1.20 11.54
C CYS A 121 -24.13 1.52 10.28
N LEU A 122 -24.79 2.68 10.23
CA LEU A 122 -25.56 3.08 9.04
C LEU A 122 -24.67 3.38 7.83
N HIS A 123 -23.46 3.91 8.04
CA HIS A 123 -22.49 4.21 6.99
C HIS A 123 -22.02 2.94 6.27
N SER A 124 -21.99 1.80 6.97
CA SER A 124 -21.65 0.50 6.40
C SER A 124 -22.64 -0.02 5.35
N VAL A 125 -23.83 0.58 5.20
CA VAL A 125 -24.91 0.12 4.30
C VAL A 125 -24.82 0.83 2.93
N PRO A 126 -24.35 0.17 1.86
CA PRO A 126 -24.10 0.83 0.57
C PRO A 126 -25.37 1.37 -0.10
N GLU A 127 -26.50 0.69 0.05
CA GLU A 127 -27.79 1.09 -0.51
C GLU A 127 -28.27 2.41 0.11
N LEU A 128 -28.08 2.56 1.43
CA LEU A 128 -28.42 3.78 2.14
C LEU A 128 -27.53 4.94 1.69
N LYS A 129 -26.22 4.71 1.57
CA LYS A 129 -25.29 5.73 1.03
C LYS A 129 -25.69 6.19 -0.37
N SER A 130 -26.02 5.23 -1.23
CA SER A 130 -26.46 5.52 -2.60
C SER A 130 -27.73 6.36 -2.63
N ALA A 131 -28.73 6.03 -1.79
CA ALA A 131 -29.96 6.80 -1.67
C ALA A 131 -29.70 8.23 -1.14
N LEU A 132 -28.82 8.38 -0.15
CA LEU A 132 -28.43 9.67 0.40
C LEU A 132 -27.73 10.56 -0.64
N ILE A 133 -26.82 10.00 -1.45
CA ILE A 133 -26.10 10.76 -2.49
C ILE A 133 -27.08 11.33 -3.54
N GLN A 134 -28.13 10.58 -3.87
CA GLN A 134 -29.17 11.03 -4.81
C GLN A 134 -30.12 12.08 -4.22
N TYR A 135 -30.14 12.25 -2.89
CA TYR A 135 -30.99 13.24 -2.23
C TYR A 135 -30.45 14.67 -2.43
N SER A 136 -31.22 15.50 -3.14
CA SER A 136 -30.84 16.89 -3.45
C SER A 136 -31.25 17.89 -2.36
N HIS A 137 -30.41 18.91 -2.14
CA HIS A 137 -30.76 20.10 -1.33
C HIS A 137 -31.99 20.85 -1.86
N SER A 138 -32.21 20.84 -3.17
CA SER A 138 -33.33 21.51 -3.82
C SER A 138 -34.59 20.63 -3.87
N GLY A 139 -34.44 19.33 -3.59
CA GLY A 139 -35.50 18.33 -3.63
C GLY A 139 -36.25 18.24 -2.30
N ARG A 140 -36.59 19.37 -1.68
CA ARG A 140 -37.50 19.35 -0.53
C ARG A 140 -38.86 18.85 -1.04
N ASN A 141 -39.16 17.59 -0.79
CA ASN A 141 -40.51 17.07 -0.92
C ASN A 141 -41.42 17.89 0.00
N ASN A 142 -42.50 18.45 -0.54
CA ASN A 142 -43.45 19.27 0.23
C ASN A 142 -44.06 18.51 1.43
N ASP A 143 -44.00 17.17 1.40
CA ASP A 143 -44.47 16.27 2.45
C ASP A 143 -43.49 16.14 3.64
N VAL A 144 -42.27 16.68 3.55
CA VAL A 144 -41.23 16.55 4.58
C VAL A 144 -40.99 17.87 5.29
N ASP A 145 -40.99 17.84 6.62
CA ASP A 145 -40.71 19.02 7.43
C ASP A 145 -39.25 19.49 7.28
N GLN A 146 -39.02 20.79 7.45
CA GLN A 146 -37.71 21.39 7.22
C GLN A 146 -36.61 20.77 8.09
N SER A 147 -36.94 20.33 9.32
CA SER A 147 -35.94 19.74 10.21
C SER A 147 -35.50 18.34 9.76
N SER A 148 -36.43 17.51 9.26
CA SER A 148 -36.10 16.22 8.63
C SER A 148 -35.22 16.41 7.41
N HIS A 149 -35.60 17.34 6.52
CA HIS A 149 -34.84 17.62 5.31
C HIS A 149 -33.38 18.01 5.64
N LEU A 150 -33.20 18.95 6.57
CA LEU A 150 -31.86 19.38 6.97
C LEU A 150 -31.06 18.27 7.65
N LEU A 151 -31.69 17.45 8.50
CA LEU A 151 -31.01 16.31 9.12
C LEU A 151 -30.57 15.28 8.07
N THR A 152 -31.43 14.95 7.10
CA THR A 152 -31.07 14.05 5.99
C THR A 152 -29.90 14.58 5.16
N VAL A 153 -29.92 15.88 4.84
CA VAL A 153 -28.80 16.56 4.15
C VAL A 153 -27.51 16.44 4.95
N ALA A 154 -27.56 16.72 6.26
CA ALA A 154 -26.38 16.64 7.12
C ALA A 154 -25.85 15.20 7.26
N THR A 155 -26.72 14.20 7.28
CA THR A 155 -26.32 12.78 7.24
C THR A 155 -25.58 12.46 5.95
N ARG A 156 -26.11 12.89 4.79
CA ARG A 156 -25.45 12.71 3.48
C ARG A 156 -24.06 13.34 3.48
N ASP A 157 -23.97 14.60 3.92
CA ASP A 157 -22.71 15.34 3.88
C ASP A 157 -21.67 14.74 4.82
N LEU A 158 -22.08 14.31 6.00
CA LEU A 158 -21.21 13.60 6.93
C LEU A 158 -20.71 12.27 6.34
N PHE A 159 -21.56 11.50 5.68
CA PHE A 159 -21.16 10.24 5.05
C PHE A 159 -20.17 10.47 3.89
N ASN A 160 -20.38 11.52 3.11
CA ASN A 160 -19.44 11.92 2.06
C ASN A 160 -18.09 12.39 2.63
N GLU A 161 -18.08 13.05 3.79
CA GLU A 161 -16.85 13.46 4.47
C GLU A 161 -16.11 12.25 5.03
N LEU A 162 -16.83 11.29 5.62
CA LEU A 162 -16.25 10.02 6.11
C LEU A 162 -15.63 9.17 5.01
N ASP A 163 -16.22 9.16 3.81
CA ASP A 163 -15.69 8.42 2.65
C ASP A 163 -14.46 9.10 2.04
N LYS A 164 -14.23 10.39 2.29
CA LYS A 164 -13.10 11.17 1.73
C LYS A 164 -11.98 11.42 2.73
N SER A 165 -12.26 11.29 4.02
CA SER A 165 -11.30 11.59 5.08
C SER A 165 -10.56 10.34 5.52
N VAL A 166 -9.29 10.53 5.88
CA VAL A 166 -8.47 9.54 6.60
C VAL A 166 -8.52 9.82 8.11
N LYS A 167 -8.63 11.10 8.45
CA LYS A 167 -8.63 11.60 9.82
C LYS A 167 -10.03 11.53 10.40
N PRO A 168 -10.16 11.40 11.74
CA PRO A 168 -11.46 11.44 12.38
C PRO A 168 -12.22 12.72 12.00
N VAL A 169 -13.50 12.56 11.69
CA VAL A 169 -14.40 13.65 11.29
C VAL A 169 -15.21 14.12 12.50
N ALA A 170 -15.40 15.43 12.66
CA ALA A 170 -16.21 16.00 13.74
C ALA A 170 -17.67 16.20 13.28
N PRO A 171 -18.66 15.43 13.79
CA PRO A 171 -20.04 15.48 13.30
C PRO A 171 -20.84 16.69 13.84
N MET A 172 -20.25 17.88 13.89
CA MET A 172 -20.82 19.07 14.54
C MET A 172 -22.16 19.50 13.93
N GLN A 173 -22.22 19.59 12.60
CA GLN A 173 -23.43 20.02 11.89
C GLN A 173 -24.57 19.01 12.06
N PHE A 174 -24.27 17.72 11.90
CA PHE A 174 -25.22 16.64 12.15
C PHE A 174 -25.74 16.68 13.59
N TRP A 175 -24.84 16.76 14.58
CA TRP A 175 -25.21 16.77 15.99
C TRP A 175 -26.06 17.99 16.38
N MET A 176 -25.79 19.17 15.83
CA MET A 176 -26.64 20.35 16.03
C MET A 176 -28.06 20.12 15.48
N LEU A 177 -28.18 19.56 14.28
CA LEU A 177 -29.49 19.31 13.64
C LEU A 177 -30.26 18.18 14.30
N LEU A 178 -29.56 17.14 14.77
CA LEU A 178 -30.13 16.05 15.54
C LEU A 178 -30.81 16.60 16.80
N ARG A 179 -30.10 17.41 17.60
CA ARG A 179 -30.66 18.05 18.81
C ARG A 179 -31.79 19.03 18.51
N LYS A 180 -31.73 19.72 17.38
CA LYS A 180 -32.80 20.63 16.96
C LYS A 180 -34.09 19.87 16.63
N LYS A 181 -33.97 18.71 15.98
CA LYS A 181 -35.12 17.87 15.61
C LYS A 181 -35.64 17.04 16.79
N TYR A 182 -34.73 16.55 17.61
CA TYR A 182 -34.95 15.63 18.71
C TYR A 182 -34.29 16.20 19.97
N PRO A 183 -35.01 17.08 20.71
CA PRO A 183 -34.46 17.81 21.86
C PRO A 183 -33.94 16.93 22.99
N GLN A 184 -34.37 15.68 23.10
CA GLN A 184 -33.86 14.74 24.10
C GLN A 184 -32.34 14.53 23.98
N PHE A 185 -31.78 14.56 22.77
CA PHE A 185 -30.32 14.44 22.56
C PHE A 185 -29.56 15.70 22.99
N GLY A 186 -30.26 16.77 23.37
CA GLY A 186 -29.71 18.02 23.91
C GLY A 186 -29.82 18.13 25.42
N GLN A 187 -30.28 17.10 26.14
CA GLN A 187 -30.40 17.14 27.60
C GLN A 187 -29.03 17.31 28.28
N LEU A 188 -29.02 18.15 29.31
CA LEU A 188 -27.84 18.47 30.09
C LEU A 188 -27.97 17.91 31.50
N HIS A 189 -26.90 17.32 32.02
CA HIS A 189 -26.73 16.98 33.43
C HIS A 189 -25.49 17.72 33.94
N ASN A 190 -25.67 18.58 34.96
CA ASN A 190 -24.61 19.43 35.52
C ASN A 190 -23.84 20.26 34.47
N GLY A 191 -24.56 20.77 33.45
CA GLY A 191 -23.97 21.60 32.38
C GLY A 191 -23.25 20.81 31.28
N VAL A 192 -23.23 19.47 31.34
CA VAL A 192 -22.63 18.59 30.33
C VAL A 192 -23.73 17.81 29.60
N PHE A 193 -23.57 17.58 28.30
CA PHE A 193 -24.51 16.76 27.53
C PHE A 193 -24.57 15.33 28.08
N MET A 194 -25.79 14.85 28.28
CA MET A 194 -26.04 13.49 28.73
C MET A 194 -25.77 12.48 27.61
N GLN A 195 -25.29 11.30 28.00
CA GLN A 195 -25.32 10.14 27.12
C GLN A 195 -26.78 9.72 26.91
N GLN A 196 -27.11 9.27 25.71
CA GLN A 196 -28.44 8.85 25.32
C GLN A 196 -28.40 7.42 24.77
N ASP A 197 -29.56 6.83 24.54
CA ASP A 197 -29.67 5.48 24.01
C ASP A 197 -29.31 5.46 22.51
N ALA A 198 -28.47 4.49 22.13
CA ALA A 198 -28.09 4.27 20.73
C ALA A 198 -29.26 3.72 19.90
N GLU A 199 -30.12 2.89 20.51
CA GLU A 199 -31.33 2.35 19.87
C GLU A 199 -32.31 3.48 19.55
N GLU A 200 -32.53 4.40 20.49
CA GLU A 200 -33.38 5.56 20.25
C GLU A 200 -32.83 6.44 19.12
N CYS A 201 -31.52 6.69 19.13
CA CYS A 201 -30.84 7.44 18.07
C CYS A 201 -30.97 6.74 16.70
N TRP A 202 -30.83 5.42 16.67
CA TRP A 202 -30.96 4.60 15.46
C TRP A 202 -32.38 4.68 14.90
N THR A 203 -33.38 4.43 15.73
CA THR A 203 -34.79 4.41 15.35
C THR A 203 -35.27 5.77 14.86
N GLN A 204 -34.88 6.86 15.52
CA GLN A 204 -35.26 8.22 15.11
C GLN A 204 -34.57 8.67 13.82
N LEU A 205 -33.29 8.33 13.67
CA LEU A 205 -32.57 8.63 12.44
C LEU A 205 -33.15 7.85 11.26
N LEU A 206 -33.37 6.53 11.39
CA LEU A 206 -34.02 5.74 10.36
C LEU A 206 -35.42 6.24 10.02
N TYR A 207 -36.22 6.60 11.02
CA TYR A 207 -37.53 7.20 10.78
C TYR A 207 -37.41 8.47 9.94
N THR A 208 -36.51 9.39 10.29
CA THR A 208 -36.26 10.61 9.51
C THR A 208 -35.85 10.30 8.07
N LEU A 209 -34.87 9.40 7.90
CA LEU A 209 -34.38 8.99 6.57
C LEU A 209 -35.49 8.33 5.75
N SER A 210 -36.36 7.53 6.37
CA SER A 210 -37.48 6.86 5.71
C SER A 210 -38.56 7.84 5.21
N GLN A 211 -38.70 9.01 5.83
CA GLN A 211 -39.61 10.05 5.35
C GLN A 211 -39.01 10.80 4.17
N SER A 212 -37.71 11.08 4.22
CA SER A 212 -37.01 11.87 3.21
C SER A 212 -36.66 11.08 1.95
N LEU A 213 -36.26 9.81 2.08
CA LEU A 213 -35.75 8.96 1.00
C LEU A 213 -36.83 8.09 0.35
N ARG A 214 -38.12 8.42 0.52
CA ARG A 214 -39.21 7.68 -0.13
C ARG A 214 -39.06 7.77 -1.65
N SER A 215 -39.16 6.64 -2.33
CA SER A 215 -39.25 6.62 -3.79
C SER A 215 -40.59 7.21 -4.22
N ASN A 216 -40.60 8.01 -5.29
CA ASN A 216 -41.81 8.58 -5.89
C ASN A 216 -42.80 7.52 -6.46
N GLY A 217 -42.56 6.22 -6.25
CA GLY A 217 -43.35 5.12 -6.82
C GLY A 217 -43.94 4.13 -5.81
N SER A 218 -43.86 4.40 -4.50
CA SER A 218 -44.35 3.48 -3.46
C SER A 218 -45.57 4.03 -2.69
N ARG A 219 -46.57 4.55 -3.41
CA ARG A 219 -47.91 4.83 -2.88
C ARG A 219 -48.90 3.78 -3.35
#